data_AF-A0A3D3FB18-F1
#
_entry.id   AF-A0A3D3FB18-F1
#
_cell.length_a   1.000
_cell.length_b   1.000
_cell.length_c   1.000
_cell.angle_alpha   90.00
_cell.angle_beta   90.00
_cell.angle_gamma   90.00
#
_symmetry.space_group_name_H-M   'P 1'
#
loop_
_entity.id
_entity.type
_entity.pdbx_description
1 polymer ?
#
loop_
_entity_poly.entity_id
_entity_poly.type
_entity_poly.pdbx_seq_one_letter_code
_entity_poly.pdbx_strand_id
1 'polypeptide(L)'
;MGNESCKGIGVSEGIRIAKAFVYRQPVVHEVKSISADCADAEAARFQSAVKNAVQAVEDLIARSANMLDEKQIGILKGQKSILADPAYVPEIEKRIRKQLIPAEQAVKQVTEQFAALFENMPNPYMKERAADVRDAGRRLVQILSGEAGNTLSSIHEKVI
;
A
#
# COMPACT_ATOMS: atom_id res chain seq x y z
N MET A 1 9.20 -10.52 -34.10
CA MET A 1 8.83 -10.63 -32.67
C MET A 1 9.33 -11.99 -32.20
N GLY A 2 10.27 -12.01 -31.25
CA GLY A 2 10.90 -13.25 -30.80
C GLY A 2 9.98 -14.02 -29.86
N ASN A 3 9.93 -15.34 -29.99
CA ASN A 3 9.34 -16.19 -28.97
C ASN A 3 10.28 -16.20 -27.76
N GLU A 4 9.85 -15.58 -26.66
CA GLU A 4 10.55 -15.64 -25.39
C GLU A 4 9.96 -16.77 -24.53
N SER A 5 10.82 -17.56 -23.88
CA SER A 5 10.42 -18.63 -22.95
C SER A 5 10.92 -18.28 -21.56
N CYS A 6 9.99 -18.16 -20.59
CA CYS A 6 10.29 -17.88 -19.20
C CYS A 6 9.99 -19.12 -18.34
N LYS A 7 10.88 -19.46 -17.40
CA LYS A 7 10.70 -20.56 -16.44
C LYS A 7 10.43 -19.98 -15.04
N GLY A 8 9.37 -20.47 -14.37
CA GLY A 8 8.96 -19.98 -13.04
C GLY A 8 8.53 -21.12 -12.10
N ILE A 9 8.01 -20.75 -10.92
CA ILE A 9 7.45 -21.69 -9.93
C ILE A 9 5.93 -21.79 -10.18
N GLY A 10 5.41 -23.00 -10.35
CA GLY A 10 3.97 -23.22 -10.52
C GLY A 10 3.23 -23.04 -9.20
N VAL A 11 2.29 -22.09 -9.17
CA VAL A 11 1.46 -21.80 -7.98
C VAL A 11 0.03 -22.34 -8.13
N SER A 12 -0.44 -22.55 -9.36
CA SER A 12 -1.76 -23.10 -9.70
C SER A 12 -1.70 -23.85 -11.03
N GLU A 13 -2.52 -24.90 -11.18
CA GLU A 13 -2.56 -25.74 -12.39
C GLU A 13 -3.35 -25.08 -13.54
N GLY A 14 -2.93 -25.35 -14.78
CA GLY A 14 -3.66 -25.00 -15.99
C GLY A 14 -2.90 -24.14 -16.99
N ILE A 15 -3.45 -24.01 -18.21
CA ILE A 15 -2.92 -23.18 -19.29
C ILE A 15 -3.86 -21.98 -19.50
N ARG A 16 -3.30 -20.79 -19.68
CA ARG A 16 -4.03 -19.54 -19.96
C ARG A 16 -3.40 -18.82 -21.14
N ILE A 17 -4.24 -18.31 -22.04
CA ILE A 17 -3.84 -17.49 -23.20
C ILE A 17 -4.70 -16.24 -23.16
N ALA A 18 -4.09 -15.07 -22.93
CA ALA A 18 -4.74 -13.77 -22.96
C ALA A 18 -3.70 -12.66 -23.20
N LYS A 19 -4.17 -11.41 -23.34
CA LYS A 19 -3.27 -10.24 -23.42
C LYS A 19 -2.56 -10.03 -22.09
N ALA A 20 -1.28 -9.70 -22.11
CA ALA A 20 -0.55 -9.33 -20.90
C ALA A 20 -0.98 -7.93 -20.41
N PHE A 21 -1.41 -7.84 -19.16
CA PHE A 21 -1.66 -6.58 -18.46
C PHE A 21 -0.47 -6.25 -17.55
N VAL A 22 0.29 -5.23 -17.91
CA VAL A 22 1.46 -4.82 -17.13
C VAL A 22 1.03 -3.96 -15.96
N TYR A 23 0.80 -4.58 -14.81
CA TYR A 23 0.57 -3.86 -13.57
C TYR A 23 1.88 -3.29 -13.02
N ARG A 24 1.99 -1.96 -12.98
CA ARG A 24 3.11 -1.25 -12.35
C ARG A 24 2.66 -0.61 -11.06
N GLN A 25 3.47 -0.76 -10.02
CA GLN A 25 3.27 -0.04 -8.77
C GLN A 25 3.82 1.40 -8.91
N PRO A 26 3.20 2.39 -8.23
CA PRO A 26 3.73 3.74 -8.20
C PRO A 26 5.16 3.72 -7.66
N VAL A 27 6.05 4.42 -8.34
CA VAL A 27 7.39 4.68 -7.82
C VAL A 27 7.34 6.01 -7.10
N VAL A 28 7.61 6.01 -5.79
CA VAL A 28 7.82 7.26 -5.06
C VAL A 28 9.12 7.89 -5.58
N HIS A 29 8.99 8.99 -6.31
CA HIS A 29 10.14 9.81 -6.65
C HIS A 29 10.65 10.49 -5.38
N GLU A 30 11.96 10.35 -5.10
CA GLU A 30 12.59 11.05 -3.99
C GLU A 30 12.75 12.53 -4.35
N VAL A 31 11.72 13.33 -4.06
CA VAL A 31 11.78 14.78 -4.17
C VAL A 31 12.42 15.32 -2.89
N LYS A 32 13.51 16.08 -3.03
CA LYS A 32 14.41 16.39 -1.91
C LYS A 32 13.77 17.20 -0.78
N SER A 33 12.81 18.07 -1.06
CA SER A 33 12.15 18.89 -0.03
C SER A 33 10.92 19.63 -0.58
N ILE A 34 9.95 19.91 0.30
CA ILE A 34 8.89 20.91 0.12
C ILE A 34 9.25 22.20 0.85
N SER A 35 8.59 23.32 0.55
CA SER A 35 8.76 24.55 1.34
C SER A 35 8.02 24.45 2.67
N ALA A 36 8.48 25.22 3.68
CA ALA A 36 7.82 25.27 4.99
C ALA A 36 6.36 25.73 4.90
N ASP A 37 6.06 26.68 4.01
CA ASP A 37 4.71 27.21 3.80
C ASP A 37 3.75 26.16 3.19
N CYS A 38 4.29 25.12 2.55
CA CYS A 38 3.51 24.01 2.01
C CYS A 38 3.32 22.85 3.02
N ALA A 39 3.99 22.87 4.17
CA ALA A 39 3.99 21.73 5.10
C ALA A 39 2.59 21.39 5.64
N ASP A 40 1.78 22.39 5.97
CA ASP A 40 0.42 22.17 6.46
C ASP A 40 -0.54 21.70 5.37
N ALA A 41 -0.40 22.24 4.15
CA ALA A 41 -1.16 21.79 2.99
C ALA A 41 -0.84 20.32 2.67
N GLU A 42 0.44 19.95 2.75
CA GLU A 42 0.90 18.58 2.51
C GLU A 42 0.43 17.62 3.62
N ALA A 43 0.47 18.04 4.88
CA ALA A 43 -0.09 17.25 5.98
C ALA A 43 -1.61 17.07 5.85
N ALA A 44 -2.35 18.08 5.37
CA ALA A 44 -3.77 17.98 5.08
C ALA A 44 -4.07 17.04 3.89
N ARG A 45 -3.22 17.05 2.85
CA ARG A 45 -3.26 16.08 1.74
C ARG A 45 -3.08 14.65 2.26
N PHE A 46 -2.10 14.44 3.13
CA PHE A 46 -1.87 13.16 3.78
C PHE A 46 -3.06 12.69 4.63
N GLN A 47 -3.62 13.56 5.47
CA GLN A 47 -4.81 13.25 6.28
C GLN A 47 -6.01 12.83 5.42
N SER A 48 -6.23 13.50 4.29
CA SER A 48 -7.26 13.11 3.32
C SER A 48 -6.96 11.72 2.73
N ALA A 49 -5.71 11.43 2.39
CA ALA A 49 -5.31 10.11 1.89
C ALA A 49 -5.52 8.99 2.91
N VAL A 50 -5.25 9.25 4.20
CA VAL A 50 -5.53 8.29 5.29
C VAL A 50 -7.02 7.95 5.37
N LYS A 51 -7.90 8.98 5.35
CA LYS A 51 -9.36 8.77 5.36
C LYS A 51 -9.81 7.92 4.17
N ASN A 52 -9.31 8.24 2.97
CA ASN A 52 -9.61 7.47 1.76
C ASN A 52 -9.10 6.03 1.85
N ALA A 53 -7.91 5.82 2.43
CA ALA A 53 -7.34 4.49 2.60
C ALA A 53 -8.17 3.63 3.56
N VAL A 54 -8.59 4.20 4.69
CA VAL A 54 -9.45 3.51 5.66
C VAL A 54 -10.77 3.11 5.02
N GLN A 55 -11.45 4.05 4.36
CA GLN A 55 -12.72 3.77 3.67
C GLN A 55 -12.56 2.69 2.61
N ALA A 56 -11.50 2.76 1.79
CA ALA A 56 -11.26 1.79 0.73
C ALA A 56 -11.03 0.36 1.28
N VAL A 57 -10.36 0.24 2.44
CA VAL A 57 -10.18 -1.05 3.11
C VAL A 57 -11.49 -1.55 3.72
N GLU A 58 -12.29 -0.68 4.31
CA GLU A 58 -13.63 -1.03 4.81
C GLU A 58 -14.55 -1.54 3.71
N ASP A 59 -14.62 -0.84 2.58
CA ASP A 59 -15.42 -1.24 1.43
C ASP A 59 -14.92 -2.57 0.83
N LEU A 60 -13.61 -2.80 0.87
CA LEU A 60 -13.03 -4.06 0.41
C LEU A 60 -13.43 -5.21 1.34
N ILE A 61 -13.33 -5.04 2.66
CA ILE A 61 -13.79 -6.03 3.64
C ILE A 61 -15.28 -6.34 3.43
N ALA A 62 -16.12 -5.32 3.26
CA ALA A 62 -17.56 -5.48 3.08
C ALA A 62 -17.90 -6.25 1.79
N ARG A 63 -17.25 -5.94 0.67
CA ARG A 63 -17.47 -6.62 -0.62
C ARG A 63 -16.92 -8.04 -0.65
N SER A 64 -15.85 -8.29 0.11
CA SER A 64 -15.13 -9.55 0.09
C SER A 64 -15.58 -10.56 1.16
N ALA A 65 -16.52 -10.19 2.04
CA ALA A 65 -16.97 -11.04 3.15
C ALA A 65 -17.47 -12.44 2.73
N ASN A 66 -18.00 -12.56 1.51
CA ASN A 66 -18.50 -13.83 0.96
C ASN A 66 -17.55 -14.48 -0.07
N MET A 67 -16.41 -13.84 -0.38
CA MET A 67 -15.48 -14.27 -1.43
C MET A 67 -14.11 -14.67 -0.88
N LEU A 68 -13.71 -14.12 0.26
CA LEU A 68 -12.42 -14.35 0.89
C LEU A 68 -12.58 -15.19 2.15
N ASP A 69 -11.55 -15.98 2.47
CA ASP A 69 -11.51 -16.73 3.71
C ASP A 69 -11.21 -15.83 4.93
N GLU A 70 -11.37 -16.39 6.13
CA GLU A 70 -11.17 -15.65 7.37
C GLU A 70 -9.73 -15.10 7.50
N LYS A 71 -8.75 -15.82 6.96
CA LYS A 71 -7.34 -15.41 6.98
C LYS A 71 -7.13 -14.17 6.13
N GLN A 72 -7.67 -14.15 4.92
CA GLN A 72 -7.59 -13.03 3.98
C GLN A 72 -8.33 -11.80 4.51
N ILE A 73 -9.49 -11.98 5.14
CA ILE A 73 -10.19 -10.89 5.85
C ILE A 73 -9.36 -10.39 7.04
N GLY A 74 -8.65 -11.28 7.75
CA GLY A 74 -7.72 -10.95 8.81
C GLY A 74 -6.61 -9.99 8.37
N ILE A 75 -6.02 -10.22 7.20
CA ILE A 75 -5.00 -9.33 6.59
C ILE A 75 -5.56 -7.92 6.38
N LEU A 76 -6.76 -7.80 5.80
CA LEU A 76 -7.40 -6.50 5.58
C LEU A 76 -7.71 -5.77 6.89
N LYS A 77 -8.17 -6.49 7.91
CA LYS A 77 -8.36 -5.94 9.26
C LYS A 77 -7.04 -5.48 9.87
N GLY A 78 -5.95 -6.23 9.65
CA GLY A 78 -4.59 -5.85 10.03
C GLY A 78 -4.19 -4.51 9.41
N GLN A 79 -4.34 -4.36 8.10
CA GLN A 79 -4.06 -3.10 7.39
C GLN A 79 -4.90 -1.94 7.94
N LYS A 80 -6.19 -2.15 8.16
CA LYS A 80 -7.07 -1.14 8.79
C LYS A 80 -6.55 -0.72 10.17
N SER A 81 -6.09 -1.68 10.98
CA SER A 81 -5.55 -1.41 12.32
C SER A 81 -4.27 -0.55 12.28
N ILE A 82 -3.40 -0.76 11.29
CA ILE A 82 -2.20 0.08 11.09
C ILE A 82 -2.58 1.50 10.70
N LEU A 83 -3.55 1.66 9.79
CA LEU A 83 -4.00 2.98 9.35
C LEU A 83 -4.71 3.78 10.46
N ALA A 84 -5.23 3.10 11.48
CA ALA A 84 -5.85 3.70 12.66
C ALA A 84 -4.90 3.80 13.87
N ASP A 85 -3.64 3.36 13.75
CA ASP A 85 -2.70 3.30 14.86
C ASP A 85 -2.28 4.73 15.28
N PRO A 86 -2.48 5.11 16.56
CA PRO A 86 -2.14 6.44 17.06
C PRO A 86 -0.64 6.74 17.06
N ALA A 87 0.23 5.75 16.86
CA ALA A 87 1.67 5.96 16.71
C ALA A 87 2.09 6.14 15.24
N TYR A 88 1.33 5.58 14.29
CA TYR A 88 1.76 5.53 12.88
C TYR A 88 1.46 6.82 12.12
N VAL A 89 0.19 7.22 12.05
CA VAL A 89 -0.25 8.41 11.29
C VAL A 89 0.40 9.70 11.83
N PRO A 90 0.44 9.95 13.16
CA PRO A 90 1.06 11.17 13.68
C PRO A 90 2.57 11.24 13.44
N GLU A 91 3.28 10.10 13.40
CA GLU A 91 4.72 10.10 13.10
C GLU A 91 4.98 10.49 11.64
N ILE A 92 4.13 10.06 10.70
CA ILE A 92 4.21 10.47 9.29
C ILE A 92 4.02 11.99 9.17
N GLU A 93 2.95 12.52 9.77
CA GLU A 93 2.69 13.97 9.80
C GLU A 93 3.84 14.78 10.39
N LYS A 94 4.41 14.27 11.49
CA LYS A 94 5.56 14.89 12.13
C LYS A 94 6.76 14.93 11.18
N ARG A 95 7.00 13.89 10.39
CA ARG A 95 8.09 13.91 9.40
C ARG A 95 7.84 14.90 8.27
N ILE A 96 6.62 14.99 7.75
CA ILE A 96 6.24 15.99 6.74
C ILE A 96 6.58 17.40 7.26
N ARG A 97 6.12 17.73 8.47
CA ARG A 97 6.30 19.08 9.04
C ARG A 97 7.72 19.38 9.51
N LYS A 98 8.43 18.41 10.10
CA LYS A 98 9.77 18.64 10.66
C LYS A 98 10.90 18.51 9.63
N GLN A 99 10.76 17.59 8.70
CA GLN A 99 11.79 17.32 7.69
C GLN A 99 11.50 18.02 6.37
N LEU A 100 10.31 18.63 6.23
CA LEU A 100 9.88 19.33 5.02
C LEU A 100 10.03 18.43 3.79
N ILE A 101 9.49 17.21 3.88
CA ILE A 101 9.49 16.22 2.81
C ILE A 101 8.05 15.96 2.32
N PRO A 102 7.89 15.50 1.07
CA PRO A 102 6.57 15.08 0.57
C PRO A 102 5.95 13.95 1.38
N ALA A 103 4.62 13.87 1.37
CA ALA A 103 3.85 12.88 2.09
C ALA A 103 4.22 11.44 1.68
N GLU A 104 4.43 11.17 0.39
CA GLU A 104 4.80 9.85 -0.12
C GLU A 104 6.14 9.37 0.46
N GLN A 105 7.10 10.29 0.59
CA GLN A 105 8.40 9.99 1.17
C GLN A 105 8.31 9.78 2.67
N ALA A 106 7.54 10.62 3.37
CA ALA A 106 7.29 10.45 4.80
C ALA A 106 6.62 9.11 5.11
N VAL A 107 5.60 8.72 4.33
CA VAL A 107 4.96 7.40 4.41
C VAL A 107 6.00 6.31 4.23
N LYS A 108 6.75 6.29 3.13
CA LYS A 108 7.78 5.26 2.84
C LYS A 108 8.74 5.07 4.02
N GLN A 109 9.26 6.15 4.58
CA GLN A 109 10.24 6.05 5.66
C GLN A 109 9.64 5.56 6.99
N VAL A 110 8.44 6.01 7.36
CA VAL A 110 7.78 5.55 8.60
C VAL A 110 7.30 4.11 8.45
N THR A 111 6.74 3.75 7.28
CA THR A 111 6.36 2.39 6.96
C THR A 111 7.53 1.43 7.15
N GLU A 112 8.70 1.73 6.58
CA GLU A 112 9.84 0.83 6.69
C GLU A 112 10.39 0.77 8.13
N GLN A 113 10.36 1.89 8.86
CA GLN A 113 10.71 1.88 10.29
C GLN A 113 9.78 0.93 11.08
N PHE A 114 8.46 1.04 10.90
CA PHE A 114 7.50 0.20 11.62
C PHE A 114 7.60 -1.27 11.18
N ALA A 115 7.75 -1.53 9.88
CA ALA A 115 7.92 -2.89 9.36
C ALA A 115 9.16 -3.56 9.96
N ALA A 116 10.30 -2.86 9.99
CA ALA A 116 11.52 -3.37 10.60
C ALA A 116 11.35 -3.66 12.11
N LEU A 117 10.58 -2.84 12.84
CA LEU A 117 10.28 -3.13 14.25
C LEU A 117 9.54 -4.45 14.43
N PHE A 118 8.54 -4.73 13.57
CA PHE A 118 7.79 -5.99 13.61
C PHE A 118 8.62 -7.20 13.15
N GLU A 119 9.50 -7.05 12.15
CA GLU A 119 10.36 -8.14 11.67
C GLU A 119 11.40 -8.60 12.69
N ASN A 120 11.89 -7.67 13.51
CA ASN A 120 12.88 -7.95 14.55
C ASN A 120 12.26 -8.62 15.80
N MET A 121 10.94 -8.77 15.87
CA MET A 121 10.31 -9.51 16.95
C MET A 121 10.42 -11.04 16.72
N PRO A 122 10.77 -11.83 17.74
CA PRO A 122 10.92 -13.29 17.62
C PRO A 122 9.55 -14.01 17.64
N ASN A 123 8.57 -13.53 16.87
CA ASN A 123 7.24 -14.10 16.77
C ASN A 123 6.84 -14.20 15.28
N PRO A 124 6.57 -15.40 14.73
CA PRO A 124 6.14 -15.59 13.35
C PRO A 124 4.92 -14.74 12.95
N TYR A 125 3.97 -14.54 13.87
CA TYR A 125 2.80 -13.70 13.64
C TYR A 125 3.18 -12.21 13.47
N MET A 126 4.22 -11.74 14.15
CA MET A 126 4.71 -10.36 13.99
C MET A 126 5.40 -10.14 12.64
N LYS A 127 6.02 -11.18 12.06
CA LYS A 127 6.59 -11.11 10.70
C LYS A 127 5.51 -10.91 9.64
N GLU A 128 4.35 -11.56 9.78
CA GLU A 128 3.20 -11.32 8.88
C GLU A 128 2.69 -9.87 9.03
N ARG A 129 2.65 -9.35 10.27
CA ARG A 129 2.33 -7.95 10.59
C ARG A 129 3.23 -6.93 9.89
N ALA A 130 4.50 -7.24 9.69
CA ALA A 130 5.41 -6.36 8.95
C ALA A 130 5.00 -6.21 7.48
N ALA A 131 4.52 -7.29 6.85
CA ALA A 131 3.96 -7.23 5.50
C ALA A 131 2.70 -6.36 5.49
N ASP A 132 1.79 -6.52 6.47
CA ASP A 132 0.59 -5.70 6.58
C ASP A 132 0.90 -4.20 6.70
N VAL A 133 1.94 -3.83 7.45
CA VAL A 133 2.43 -2.45 7.55
C VAL A 133 2.88 -1.93 6.20
N ARG A 134 3.72 -2.72 5.49
CA ARG A 134 4.19 -2.33 4.15
C ARG A 134 3.03 -2.18 3.18
N ASP A 135 2.03 -3.05 3.26
CA ASP A 135 0.85 -3.00 2.38
C ASP A 135 -0.01 -1.77 2.64
N ALA A 136 -0.22 -1.41 3.91
CA ALA A 136 -0.90 -0.18 4.31
C ALA A 136 -0.15 1.07 3.80
N GLY A 137 1.18 1.10 3.95
CA GLY A 137 2.03 2.17 3.41
C GLY A 137 1.95 2.29 1.89
N ARG A 138 2.01 1.17 1.16
CA ARG A 138 1.87 1.16 -0.31
C ARG A 138 0.52 1.71 -0.76
N ARG A 139 -0.56 1.34 -0.09
CA ARG A 139 -1.91 1.88 -0.38
C ARG A 139 -1.98 3.39 -0.18
N LEU A 140 -1.38 3.92 0.89
CA LEU A 140 -1.31 5.36 1.11
C LEU A 140 -0.55 6.08 -0.01
N VAL A 141 0.61 5.55 -0.41
CA VAL A 141 1.38 6.09 -1.53
C VAL A 141 0.56 6.09 -2.82
N GLN A 142 -0.14 4.99 -3.14
CA GLN A 142 -1.01 4.91 -4.32
C GLN A 142 -2.07 6.01 -4.35
N ILE A 143 -2.71 6.27 -3.21
CA ILE A 143 -3.73 7.33 -3.08
C ILE A 143 -3.08 8.71 -3.22
N LEU A 144 -1.93 8.94 -2.60
CA LEU A 144 -1.20 10.21 -2.63
C LEU A 144 -0.70 10.57 -4.03
N SER A 145 -0.18 9.58 -4.78
CA SER A 145 0.34 9.78 -6.14
C SER A 145 -0.77 10.00 -7.17
N GLY A 146 -2.05 9.91 -6.80
CA GLY A 146 -3.17 10.03 -7.73
C GLY A 146 -3.27 8.88 -8.74
N GLU A 147 -2.47 7.82 -8.56
CA GLU A 147 -2.45 6.63 -9.39
C GLU A 147 -3.60 5.66 -9.08
N ALA A 148 -4.80 6.20 -8.83
CA ALA A 148 -6.03 5.41 -8.89
C ALA A 148 -6.27 4.83 -10.30
N GLY A 149 -5.51 5.29 -11.31
CA GLY A 149 -5.71 5.05 -12.74
C GLY A 149 -5.35 3.65 -13.27
N ASN A 150 -4.84 2.72 -12.45
CA ASN A 150 -4.61 1.33 -12.89
C ASN A 150 -5.07 0.32 -11.86
N THR A 151 -6.26 0.54 -11.30
CA THR A 151 -6.82 -0.36 -10.29
C THR A 151 -7.24 -1.67 -10.95
N LEU A 152 -6.82 -2.82 -10.40
CA LEU A 152 -7.20 -4.14 -10.93
C LEU A 152 -8.73 -4.33 -11.04
N SER A 153 -9.50 -3.62 -10.20
CA SER A 153 -10.96 -3.65 -10.22
C SER A 153 -11.60 -3.01 -11.47
N SER A 154 -10.87 -2.19 -12.24
CA SER A 154 -11.36 -1.62 -13.50
C SER A 154 -11.01 -2.47 -14.73
N ILE A 155 -10.40 -3.64 -14.53
CA ILE A 155 -10.12 -4.58 -15.62
C ILE A 155 -11.43 -5.29 -15.99
N HIS A 156 -11.97 -4.97 -17.16
CA HIS A 156 -13.20 -5.55 -17.68
C HIS A 156 -12.98 -6.50 -18.87
N GLU A 157 -11.76 -6.59 -19.39
CA GLU A 157 -11.37 -7.52 -20.45
C GLU A 157 -10.52 -8.68 -19.90
N LYS A 158 -10.46 -9.80 -20.64
CA LYS A 158 -9.65 -10.95 -20.27
C LYS A 158 -8.16 -10.64 -20.47
N VAL A 159 -7.40 -10.60 -19.37
CA VAL A 159 -5.95 -10.37 -19.36
C VAL A 159 -5.23 -11.40 -18.48
N ILE A 160 -3.91 -11.51 -18.68
CA ILE A 160 -2.95 -12.18 -17.78
C ILE A 160 -2.10 -11.12 -17.10
#